data_AF-A0A9D8JRV1-F1
#
_entry.id   AF-A0A9D8JRV1-F1
#
_cell.length_a   1.000
_cell.length_b   1.000
_cell.length_c   1.000
_cell.angle_alpha   90.00
_cell.angle_beta   90.00
_cell.angle_gamma   90.00
#
_symmetry.space_group_name_H-M   'P 1'
#
loop_
_entity.id
_entity.type
_entity.pdbx_description
1 polymer ?
#
loop_
_entity_poly.entity_id
_entity_poly.type
_entity_poly.pdbx_seq_one_letter_code
_entity_poly.pdbx_strand_id
1 'polypeptide(L)'
;MAKERKLPRPFAMPWGKGNITEEVQVIRDHWEPAIQLMEYEDGSKSLRFCFYTKGRFNRNPMMLGEEDLDEMAAELKSAPKIKAMLKRLAK
;
A
#
# COMPACT_ATOMS: atom_id res chain seq x y z
N MET A 1 16.29 8.75 0.20
CA MET A 1 15.64 7.89 -0.81
C MET A 1 14.90 6.78 -0.07
N ALA A 2 13.57 6.79 -0.09
CA ALA A 2 12.79 5.69 0.49
C ALA A 2 13.02 4.46 -0.39
N LYS A 3 13.79 3.50 0.13
CA LYS A 3 14.16 2.28 -0.56
C LYS A 3 12.89 1.46 -0.80
N GLU A 4 12.67 1.06 -2.05
CA GLU A 4 11.62 0.10 -2.40
C GLU A 4 11.68 -1.10 -1.44
N ARG A 5 10.58 -1.34 -0.72
CA ARG A 5 10.55 -2.34 0.34
C ARG A 5 10.49 -3.71 -0.30
N LYS A 6 11.36 -4.63 0.13
CA LYS A 6 11.39 -5.99 -0.43
C LYS A 6 10.03 -6.67 -0.27
N LEU A 7 9.53 -7.24 -1.36
CA LEU A 7 8.33 -8.07 -1.42
C LEU A 7 8.70 -9.51 -1.85
N PRO A 8 7.96 -10.53 -1.40
CA PRO A 8 6.88 -10.46 -0.42
C PRO A 8 7.40 -10.16 0.99
N ARG A 9 6.59 -9.49 1.81
CA ARG A 9 6.94 -9.14 3.20
C ARG A 9 5.92 -9.70 4.18
N PRO A 10 6.32 -10.47 5.21
CA PRO A 10 5.37 -11.06 6.13
C PRO A 10 4.68 -9.99 7.00
N PHE A 11 3.43 -10.25 7.37
CA PHE A 11 2.71 -9.51 8.40
C PHE A 11 1.99 -10.48 9.34
N ALA A 12 1.78 -10.05 10.58
CA ALA A 12 0.93 -10.73 11.55
C ALA A 12 0.07 -9.71 12.30
N MET A 13 -1.23 -9.97 12.38
CA MET A 13 -2.23 -9.19 13.08
C MET A 13 -3.02 -10.13 14.02
N PRO A 14 -3.70 -9.63 15.06
CA PRO A 14 -4.48 -10.48 15.97
C PRO A 14 -5.54 -11.36 15.30
N TRP A 15 -5.99 -10.98 14.10
CA TRP A 15 -7.02 -11.69 13.31
C TRP A 15 -6.48 -12.46 12.10
N GLY A 16 -5.15 -12.53 11.92
CA GLY A 16 -4.58 -13.27 10.80
C GLY A 16 -3.17 -12.84 10.40
N LYS A 17 -2.53 -13.69 9.61
CA LYS A 17 -1.18 -13.50 9.09
C LYS A 17 -1.11 -13.81 7.59
N GLY A 18 -0.05 -13.35 6.96
CA GLY A 18 0.16 -13.53 5.53
C GLY A 18 1.32 -12.69 5.01
N ASN A 19 1.25 -12.35 3.73
CA ASN A 19 2.27 -11.56 3.07
C ASN A 19 1.69 -10.32 2.40
N ILE A 20 2.45 -9.23 2.46
CA ILE A 20 2.29 -8.10 1.56
C ILE A 20 2.93 -8.52 0.24
N THR A 21 2.15 -8.60 -0.83
CA THR A 21 2.60 -9.14 -2.13
C THR A 21 2.71 -8.09 -3.22
N GLU A 22 2.02 -6.96 -3.06
CA GLU A 22 2.21 -5.74 -3.85
C GLU A 22 2.20 -4.54 -2.88
N GLU A 23 3.00 -3.52 -3.20
CA GLU A 23 3.05 -2.25 -2.47
C GLU A 23 3.38 -1.14 -3.46
N VAL A 24 2.60 -0.06 -3.42
CA VAL A 24 2.90 1.19 -4.13
C VAL A 24 3.02 2.31 -3.12
N GLN A 25 3.85 3.30 -3.42
CA GLN A 25 4.07 4.45 -2.56
C GLN A 25 4.37 5.69 -3.38
N VAL A 26 4.00 6.85 -2.85
CA VAL A 26 4.46 8.14 -3.37
C VAL A 26 5.47 8.70 -2.37
N ILE A 27 6.66 9.10 -2.83
CA ILE A 27 7.74 9.56 -1.96
C ILE A 27 7.63 11.07 -1.79
N ARG A 28 7.47 11.54 -0.54
CA ARG A 28 7.63 12.95 -0.15
C ARG A 28 8.71 13.06 0.93
N ASP A 29 9.10 14.28 1.28
CA ASP A 29 10.20 14.55 2.22
C ASP A 29 9.95 14.02 3.64
N HIS A 30 8.69 13.99 4.09
CA HIS A 30 8.34 13.64 5.47
C HIS A 30 7.23 12.61 5.57
N TRP A 31 6.56 12.30 4.47
CA TRP A 31 5.34 11.52 4.46
C TRP A 31 5.26 10.70 3.17
N GLU A 32 5.09 9.40 3.30
CA GLU A 32 5.10 8.46 2.19
C GLU A 32 3.78 7.70 2.20
N PRO A 33 2.71 8.19 1.56
CA PRO A 33 1.46 7.44 1.43
C PRO A 33 1.71 6.16 0.63
N ALA A 34 1.11 5.07 1.07
CA ALA A 34 1.32 3.74 0.51
C ALA A 34 0.04 2.88 0.53
N ILE A 35 -0.12 2.08 -0.52
CA ILE A 35 -1.19 1.09 -0.63
C ILE A 35 -0.54 -0.29 -0.69
N GLN A 36 -0.97 -1.19 0.17
CA GLN A 36 -0.45 -2.55 0.29
C GLN A 36 -1.53 -3.58 0.00
N LEU A 37 -1.20 -4.57 -0.83
CA LEU A 37 -2.00 -5.78 -0.98
C LEU A 37 -1.58 -6.80 0.07
N MET A 38 -2.49 -7.10 0.98
CA MET A 38 -2.33 -8.13 2.00
C MET A 38 -3.00 -9.43 1.51
N GLU A 39 -2.21 -10.46 1.24
CA GLU A 39 -2.70 -11.82 0.96
C GLU A 39 -2.50 -12.68 2.22
N TYR A 40 -3.60 -13.16 2.79
CA TYR A 40 -3.63 -13.98 4.01
C TYR A 40 -3.38 -15.45 3.67
N GLU A 41 -2.93 -16.22 4.66
CA GLU A 41 -2.70 -17.67 4.50
C GLU A 41 -3.96 -18.46 4.13
N ASP A 42 -5.15 -17.97 4.48
CA ASP A 42 -6.44 -18.55 4.11
C ASP A 42 -6.90 -18.18 2.67
N GLY A 43 -6.07 -17.43 1.94
CA GLY A 43 -6.35 -16.97 0.58
C GLY A 43 -7.19 -15.70 0.49
N SER A 44 -7.68 -15.18 1.61
CA SER A 44 -8.38 -13.88 1.64
C SER A 44 -7.43 -12.72 1.35
N LYS A 45 -7.99 -11.60 0.88
CA LYS A 45 -7.21 -10.43 0.43
C LYS A 45 -7.79 -9.13 0.97
N SER A 46 -6.90 -8.23 1.39
CA SER A 46 -7.25 -6.89 1.85
C SER A 46 -6.35 -5.84 1.22
N LEU A 47 -6.90 -4.67 0.91
CA LEU A 47 -6.11 -3.47 0.64
C LEU A 47 -5.90 -2.72 1.95
N ARG A 48 -4.65 -2.38 2.24
CA ARG A 48 -4.30 -1.50 3.36
C ARG A 48 -3.81 -0.16 2.84
N PHE A 49 -4.52 0.89 3.23
CA PHE A 49 -4.11 2.28 3.05
C PHE A 49 -3.34 2.71 4.28
N CYS A 50 -2.10 3.15 4.10
CA CYS A 50 -1.20 3.49 5.19
C CYS A 50 -0.17 4.52 4.73
N PHE A 51 0.68 4.95 5.64
CA PHE A 51 1.79 5.81 5.25
C PHE A 51 3.02 5.55 6.11
N TYR A 52 4.15 6.03 5.63
CA TYR A 52 5.39 6.05 6.39
C TYR A 52 5.81 7.48 6.70
N THR A 53 6.46 7.67 7.83
CA THR A 53 7.08 8.93 8.24
C THR A 53 8.51 8.63 8.63
N LYS A 54 9.49 9.21 7.91
CA LYS A 54 10.92 8.94 8.12
C LYS A 54 11.21 7.42 8.11
N GLY A 55 10.61 6.70 7.16
CA GLY A 55 10.72 5.24 7.04
C GLY A 55 9.97 4.41 8.10
N ARG A 56 9.29 5.02 9.07
CA ARG A 56 8.50 4.30 10.08
C ARG A 56 7.05 4.15 9.64
N PHE A 57 6.53 2.94 9.74
CA PHE A 57 5.13 2.63 9.42
C PHE A 57 4.17 3.33 10.40
N ASN A 58 3.15 3.98 9.87
CA ASN A 58 2.08 4.61 10.63
C ASN A 58 0.72 3.99 10.29
N ARG A 59 -0.13 3.85 11.31
CA ARG A 59 -1.48 3.26 11.23
C ARG A 59 -2.60 4.29 11.27
N ASN A 60 -2.26 5.57 11.41
CA ASN A 60 -3.23 6.65 11.30
C ASN A 60 -3.85 6.67 9.90
N PRO A 61 -5.01 7.34 9.72
CA PRO A 61 -5.61 7.51 8.41
C PRO A 61 -4.61 8.06 7.39
N MET A 62 -4.55 7.43 6.22
CA MET A 62 -3.83 7.95 5.08
C MET A 62 -4.69 9.01 4.41
N MET A 63 -4.18 10.23 4.32
CA MET A 63 -4.76 11.28 3.47
C MET A 63 -4.13 11.19 2.08
N LEU A 64 -4.77 11.70 1.04
CA LEU A 64 -4.12 11.96 -0.26
C LEU A 64 -4.67 13.31 -0.73
N GLY A 65 -3.79 14.22 -1.12
CA GLY A 65 -4.20 15.45 -1.78
C GLY A 65 -4.64 15.18 -3.22
N GLU A 66 -5.34 16.14 -3.83
CA GLU A 66 -5.67 16.05 -5.26
C GLU A 66 -4.40 16.00 -6.12
N GLU A 67 -3.37 16.72 -5.70
CA GLU A 67 -2.05 16.76 -6.32
C GLU A 67 -1.31 15.40 -6.29
N ASP A 68 -1.67 14.51 -5.36
CA ASP A 68 -1.03 13.19 -5.22
C ASP A 68 -1.72 12.12 -6.10
N LEU A 69 -2.91 12.40 -6.64
CA LEU A 69 -3.73 11.40 -7.32
C LEU A 69 -3.07 10.88 -8.60
N ASP A 70 -2.53 11.77 -9.42
CA ASP A 70 -1.90 11.40 -10.69
C ASP A 70 -0.63 10.56 -10.48
N GLU A 71 0.17 10.92 -9.48
CA GLU A 71 1.39 10.20 -9.14
C GLU A 71 1.07 8.83 -8.54
N MET A 72 0.11 8.75 -7.61
CA MET A 72 -0.37 7.46 -7.10
C MET A 72 -0.96 6.58 -8.21
N ALA A 73 -1.70 7.17 -9.16
CA ALA A 73 -2.23 6.46 -10.32
C ALA A 73 -1.13 5.95 -11.27
N ALA A 74 -0.02 6.69 -11.39
CA ALA A 74 1.15 6.25 -12.13
C ALA A 74 1.84 5.06 -11.44
N GLU A 75 2.06 5.14 -10.12
CA GLU A 75 2.65 4.06 -9.31
C GLU A 75 1.80 2.77 -9.37
N LEU A 76 0.47 2.88 -9.39
CA LEU A 76 -0.44 1.73 -9.54
C LEU A 76 -0.23 0.93 -10.83
N LYS A 77 0.53 1.43 -11.83
CA LYS A 77 0.88 0.65 -13.02
C LYS A 77 1.84 -0.51 -12.71
N SER A 78 2.65 -0.42 -11.66
CA SER A 78 3.56 -1.49 -11.22
C SER A 78 2.89 -2.54 -10.33
N ALA A 79 1.68 -2.26 -9.82
CA ALA A 79 0.91 -3.13 -8.93
C ALA A 79 -0.46 -3.50 -9.54
N PRO A 80 -0.49 -4.45 -10.50
CA PRO A 80 -1.70 -4.78 -11.25
C PRO A 80 -2.83 -5.35 -10.38
N LYS A 81 -2.53 -6.12 -9.31
CA LYS A 81 -3.58 -6.65 -8.43
C LYS A 81 -4.19 -5.54 -7.57
N ILE A 82 -3.39 -4.62 -7.03
CA ILE A 82 -3.91 -3.45 -6.30
C ILE A 82 -4.79 -2.62 -7.23
N LYS A 83 -4.30 -2.30 -8.43
CA LYS A 83 -5.05 -1.53 -9.43
C LYS A 83 -6.39 -2.17 -9.78
N ALA A 84 -6.43 -3.49 -9.95
CA ALA A 84 -7.66 -4.22 -10.22
C ALA A 84 -8.66 -4.13 -9.06
N MET A 85 -8.21 -4.23 -7.80
CA MET A 85 -9.08 -4.08 -6.63
C MET A 85 -9.60 -2.65 -6.47
N LEU A 86 -8.76 -1.63 -6.69
CA LEU A 86 -9.18 -0.23 -6.63
C LEU A 86 -10.20 0.12 -7.72
N LYS A 87 -10.01 -0.38 -8.95
CA LYS A 87 -11.01 -0.22 -10.02
C LYS A 87 -12.37 -0.81 -9.66
N ARG A 88 -12.40 -1.95 -8.94
CA ARG A 88 -13.64 -2.55 -8.46
C ARG A 88 -14.33 -1.71 -7.37
N LEU A 89 -13.54 -1.01 -6.56
CA LEU A 89 -14.04 -0.13 -5.49
C LEU A 89 -14.64 1.17 -6.05
N ALA A 90 -13.94 1.82 -6.98
CA ALA A 90 -14.24 3.18 -7.45
C ALA A 90 -15.33 3.28 -8.54
N LYS A 91 -15.99 2.17 -8.89
CA LYS A 91 -17.04 2.00 -9.94
C LYS A 91 -17.12 3.08 -11.02
#